data_AF-A0A1J8QDW0-F1
#
_entry.id   AF-A0A1J8QDW0-F1
#
_cell.length_a   1.000
_cell.length_b   1.000
_cell.length_c   1.000
_cell.angle_alpha   90.00
_cell.angle_beta   90.00
_cell.angle_gamma   90.00
#
_symmetry.space_group_name_H-M   'P 1'
#
loop_
_entity.id
_entity.type
_entity.pdbx_description
1 polymer ?
#
loop_
_entity_poly.entity_id
_entity_poly.type
_entity_poly.pdbx_seq_one_letter_code
_entity_poly.pdbx_strand_id
1 'polypeptide(L)'
;MAPPLPPLHGDLMLDVFTHRSLSQGILNDQMPHGNSDRLSQLGKSVLDTIVTFILFEERPMLTGEDFSTKHANILSDATVRSWLNSYDTELKRRVRRASTNSNILDDPEEARFLFNSYVGAVCVQDGLQATANWIGKLVKPDSDQPPGLMHNLGSRPTFAPATHAQAGTPHAAPTAPPPYYPSAPQAPASPPAGPQGTLALFNQTCAQQGISIEWISTSNGPSHGPRWEVRCIVNGVERGSGLGRNQKQAKEIAARQAWEYMEGIGWNLEQPEPTA
;
A
#
# COMPACT_ATOMS: atom_id res chain seq x y z
N MET A 1 3.63 31.40 12.34
CA MET A 1 2.76 30.66 13.29
C MET A 1 2.47 29.30 12.69
N ALA A 2 2.46 28.23 13.49
CA ALA A 2 2.04 26.92 13.00
C ALA A 2 0.53 26.94 12.65
N PRO A 3 0.08 26.16 11.64
CA PRO A 3 -1.33 26.02 11.34
C PRO A 3 -2.09 25.40 12.54
N PRO A 4 -3.42 25.56 12.62
CA PRO A 4 -4.20 24.90 13.67
C PRO A 4 -4.02 23.37 13.59
N LEU A 5 -3.89 22.73 14.74
CA LEU A 5 -3.74 21.29 14.84
C LEU A 5 -5.08 20.60 14.54
N PRO A 6 -5.16 19.63 13.59
CA PRO A 6 -6.40 18.94 13.27
C PRO A 6 -6.94 18.15 14.47
N PRO A 7 -8.17 18.37 14.94
CA PRO A 7 -8.68 17.71 16.13
C PRO A 7 -8.92 16.21 15.89
N LEU A 8 -8.38 15.35 16.77
CA LEU A 8 -8.70 13.92 16.81
C LEU A 8 -9.86 13.65 17.75
N HIS A 9 -10.69 12.66 17.45
CA HIS A 9 -11.87 12.27 18.25
C HIS A 9 -11.86 10.79 18.62
N GLY A 10 -12.58 10.46 19.70
CA GLY A 10 -12.86 9.07 20.09
C GLY A 10 -11.62 8.22 20.30
N ASP A 11 -11.65 7.01 19.76
CA ASP A 11 -10.64 5.97 19.97
C ASP A 11 -9.28 6.34 19.36
N LEU A 12 -9.24 7.10 18.26
CA LEU A 12 -7.99 7.56 17.64
C LEU A 12 -7.18 8.49 18.56
N MET A 13 -7.86 9.29 19.37
CA MET A 13 -7.18 10.12 20.37
C MET A 13 -6.52 9.22 21.43
N LEU A 14 -7.22 8.18 21.88
CA LEU A 14 -6.69 7.23 22.85
C LEU A 14 -5.52 6.44 22.26
N ASP A 15 -5.62 6.00 21.00
CA ASP A 15 -4.57 5.26 20.29
C ASP A 15 -3.29 6.08 20.16
N VAL A 16 -3.36 7.35 19.77
CA VAL A 16 -2.17 8.19 19.54
C VAL A 16 -1.51 8.62 20.84
N PHE A 17 -2.31 8.92 21.87
CA PHE A 17 -1.79 9.47 23.13
C PHE A 17 -1.50 8.42 24.22
N THR A 18 -1.75 7.14 23.94
CA THR A 18 -1.30 6.04 24.80
C THR A 18 0.11 5.63 24.39
N HIS A 19 1.07 5.83 25.31
CA HIS A 19 2.45 5.49 25.04
C HIS A 19 2.65 3.97 24.88
N ARG A 20 3.55 3.55 23.96
CA ARG A 20 3.86 2.14 23.70
C ARG A 20 4.28 1.33 24.93
N SER A 21 4.88 1.97 25.94
CA SER A 21 5.23 1.33 27.21
C SER A 21 4.01 0.99 28.08
N LEU A 22 2.88 1.68 27.89
CA LEU A 22 1.62 1.41 28.60
C LEU A 22 0.76 0.39 27.84
N SER A 23 0.96 0.28 26.52
CA SER A 23 0.31 -0.71 25.65
C SER A 23 0.99 -2.10 25.67
N GLN A 24 2.12 -2.27 26.38
CA GLN A 24 2.77 -3.57 26.53
C GLN A 24 1.99 -4.47 27.51
N GLY A 25 1.08 -5.26 26.96
CA GLY A 25 0.43 -6.37 27.66
C GLY A 25 -1.07 -6.42 27.39
N ILE A 26 -1.49 -7.39 26.56
CA ILE A 26 -2.87 -7.92 26.46
C ILE A 26 -3.90 -7.04 25.70
N LEU A 27 -3.70 -5.73 25.49
CA LEU A 27 -4.71 -4.87 24.82
C LEU A 27 -4.52 -4.64 23.30
N ASN A 28 -3.44 -5.15 22.69
CA ASN A 28 -3.05 -4.79 21.32
C ASN A 28 -3.96 -5.37 20.21
N ASP A 29 -4.69 -6.46 20.47
CA ASP A 29 -5.51 -7.15 19.46
C ASP A 29 -7.00 -6.73 19.45
N GLN A 30 -7.41 -5.84 20.37
CA GLN A 30 -8.83 -5.47 20.53
C GLN A 30 -9.19 -4.04 20.08
N MET A 31 -8.23 -3.23 19.63
CA MET A 31 -8.52 -1.85 19.18
C MET A 31 -8.86 -1.81 17.67
N PRO A 32 -9.94 -1.10 17.27
CA PRO A 32 -10.48 -1.12 15.90
C PRO A 32 -9.51 -0.63 14.82
N HIS A 33 -8.51 0.18 15.18
CA HIS A 33 -7.49 0.69 14.26
C HIS A 33 -6.13 -0.02 14.40
N GLY A 34 -6.02 -0.95 15.35
CA GLY A 34 -4.78 -1.61 15.76
C GLY A 34 -3.82 -0.69 16.52
N ASN A 35 -2.88 -1.30 17.24
CA ASN A 35 -1.88 -0.63 18.09
C ASN A 35 -1.24 0.60 17.38
N SER A 36 -0.89 1.63 18.15
CA SER A 36 -0.35 2.94 17.74
C SER A 36 0.80 2.84 16.72
N ASP A 37 1.54 1.72 16.72
CA ASP A 37 2.54 1.38 15.71
C ASP A 37 2.01 1.38 14.27
N ARG A 38 0.79 0.89 14.02
CA ARG A 38 0.20 0.87 12.68
C ARG A 38 -0.12 2.29 12.20
N LEU A 39 -0.66 3.12 13.09
CA LEU A 39 -0.90 4.54 12.81
C LEU A 39 0.43 5.26 12.54
N SER A 40 1.47 4.96 13.32
CA SER A 40 2.81 5.51 13.08
C SER A 40 3.38 5.12 11.72
N GLN A 41 3.27 3.85 11.35
CA GLN A 41 3.73 3.37 10.03
C GLN A 41 2.95 4.03 8.89
N LEU A 42 1.62 4.09 9.00
CA LEU A 42 0.79 4.78 8.02
C LEU A 42 1.18 6.26 7.90
N GLY A 43 1.27 6.96 9.02
CA GLY A 43 1.60 8.38 9.05
C GLY A 43 2.99 8.68 8.52
N LYS A 44 3.98 7.81 8.76
CA LYS A 44 5.32 7.91 8.15
C LYS A 44 5.23 7.90 6.63
N SER A 45 4.53 6.91 6.05
CA SER A 45 4.38 6.82 4.59
C SER A 45 3.58 7.98 4.00
N VAL A 46 2.52 8.42 4.69
CA VAL A 46 1.69 9.55 4.28
C VAL A 46 2.50 10.85 4.30
N LEU A 47 3.25 11.11 5.37
CA LEU A 47 4.11 12.29 5.50
C LEU A 47 5.16 12.34 4.39
N ASP A 48 5.88 11.24 4.18
CA ASP A 48 6.91 11.10 3.14
C ASP A 48 6.33 11.38 1.75
N THR A 49 5.17 10.79 1.45
CA THR A 49 4.44 11.00 0.19
C THR A 49 4.08 12.48 0.03
N ILE A 50 3.45 13.10 1.04
CA ILE A 50 3.02 14.50 0.95
C ILE A 50 4.20 15.42 0.69
N VAL A 51 5.30 15.27 1.45
CA VAL A 51 6.50 16.10 1.30
C VAL A 51 7.14 15.90 -0.08
N THR A 52 7.21 14.66 -0.55
CA THR A 52 7.68 14.32 -1.91
C THR A 52 6.91 15.10 -2.97
N PHE A 53 5.58 15.11 -2.92
CA PHE A 53 4.75 15.85 -3.88
C PHE A 53 4.92 17.37 -3.76
N ILE A 54 5.01 17.91 -2.54
CA ILE A 54 5.24 19.35 -2.31
C ILE A 54 6.54 19.84 -2.95
N LEU A 55 7.59 19.01 -2.92
CA LEU A 55 8.88 19.31 -3.53
C LEU A 55 8.85 19.10 -5.05
N PHE A 56 8.13 18.09 -5.53
CA PHE A 56 8.03 17.78 -6.95
C PHE A 56 7.31 18.87 -7.74
N GLU A 57 6.30 19.50 -7.12
CA GLU A 57 5.56 20.62 -7.73
C GLU A 57 6.29 21.96 -7.63
N GLU A 58 7.43 22.03 -6.93
CA GLU A 58 8.16 23.27 -6.73
C GLU A 58 8.78 23.79 -8.04
N ARG A 59 8.70 25.12 -8.23
CA ARG A 59 9.25 25.82 -9.39
C ARG A 59 10.20 26.92 -8.94
N PRO A 60 11.42 27.01 -9.53
CA PRO A 60 11.96 26.19 -10.62
C PRO A 60 12.18 24.71 -10.21
N MET A 61 12.21 23.81 -11.21
CA MET A 61 12.38 22.38 -10.97
C MET A 61 13.71 22.11 -10.26
N LEU A 62 13.64 21.37 -9.15
CA LEU A 62 14.80 20.92 -8.41
C LEU A 62 15.56 19.85 -9.21
N THR A 63 16.88 19.84 -9.10
CA THR A 63 17.68 18.69 -9.53
C THR A 63 17.40 17.49 -8.63
N GLY A 64 17.74 16.27 -9.06
CA GLY A 64 17.54 15.07 -8.22
C GLY A 64 18.33 15.10 -6.89
N GLU A 65 19.51 15.72 -6.90
CA GLU A 65 20.34 15.90 -5.71
C GLU A 65 19.74 16.92 -4.75
N ASP A 66 19.33 18.09 -5.27
CA ASP A 66 18.66 19.12 -4.47
C ASP A 66 17.32 18.61 -3.90
N PHE A 67 16.58 17.85 -4.70
CA PHE A 67 15.33 17.22 -4.26
C PHE A 67 15.58 16.31 -3.07
N SER A 68 16.53 15.37 -3.18
CA SER A 68 16.85 14.40 -2.13
C SER A 68 17.34 15.09 -0.86
N THR A 69 18.19 16.11 -1.01
CA THR A 69 18.74 16.89 0.10
C THR A 69 17.66 17.68 0.81
N LYS A 70 16.80 18.39 0.07
CA LYS A 70 15.71 19.18 0.63
C LYS A 70 14.65 18.28 1.29
N HIS A 71 14.36 17.13 0.69
CA HIS A 71 13.47 16.12 1.25
C HIS A 71 13.97 15.60 2.61
N ALA A 72 15.24 15.19 2.68
CA ALA A 72 15.86 14.73 3.93
C ALA A 72 15.88 15.82 5.01
N ASN A 73 16.13 17.08 4.64
CA ASN A 73 16.12 18.20 5.58
C ASN A 73 14.72 18.48 6.16
N ILE A 74 13.68 18.45 5.33
CA ILE A 74 12.29 18.66 5.77
C ILE A 74 11.84 17.52 6.71
N LEU A 75 12.22 16.27 6.42
CA LEU A 75 11.85 15.11 7.25
C LEU A 75 12.84 14.81 8.38
N SER A 76 13.81 15.69 8.64
CA SER A 76 14.81 15.50 9.69
C SER A 76 14.19 15.50 11.09
N ASP A 77 14.84 14.81 12.04
CA ASP A 77 14.40 14.77 13.45
C ASP A 77 14.30 16.18 14.05
N ALA A 78 15.21 17.08 13.68
CA ALA A 78 15.21 18.47 14.10
C ALA A 78 13.94 19.22 13.65
N THR A 79 13.53 19.02 12.39
CA THR A 79 12.32 19.64 11.83
C THR A 79 11.06 19.08 12.49
N VAL A 80 10.95 17.75 12.62
CA VAL A 80 9.81 17.11 13.29
C VAL A 80 9.67 17.58 14.74
N ARG A 81 10.79 17.66 15.47
CA ARG A 81 10.80 18.19 16.84
C ARG A 81 10.38 19.66 16.89
N SER A 82 10.83 20.47 15.92
CA SER A 82 10.40 21.87 15.78
C SER A 82 8.89 21.99 15.58
N TRP A 83 8.30 21.16 14.71
CA TRP A 83 6.85 21.11 14.52
C TRP A 83 6.12 20.69 15.80
N LEU A 84 6.57 19.64 16.49
CA LEU A 84 5.96 19.22 17.76
C LEU A 84 6.05 20.29 18.84
N ASN A 85 7.17 21.02 18.92
CA ASN A 85 7.33 22.14 19.85
C ASN A 85 6.38 23.30 19.54
N SER A 86 5.95 23.47 18.29
CA SER A 86 4.92 24.45 17.94
C SER A 86 3.53 24.08 18.47
N TYR A 87 3.32 22.80 18.81
CA TYR A 87 2.07 22.24 19.37
C TYR A 87 2.22 21.80 20.82
N ASP A 88 3.25 22.30 21.51
CA ASP A 88 3.71 21.84 22.83
C ASP A 88 2.55 21.67 23.83
N THR A 89 1.68 22.67 23.88
CA THR A 89 0.56 22.76 24.82
C THR A 89 -0.54 21.72 24.60
N GLU A 90 -0.76 21.29 23.36
CA GLU A 90 -1.84 20.38 22.97
C GLU A 90 -1.36 18.93 22.88
N LEU A 91 -0.19 18.69 22.30
CA LEU A 91 0.33 17.33 22.11
C LEU A 91 1.07 16.81 23.34
N LYS A 92 1.94 17.61 23.99
CA LYS A 92 2.77 17.11 25.11
C LYS A 92 1.95 16.77 26.35
N ARG A 93 0.89 17.56 26.62
CA ARG A 93 0.04 17.36 27.80
C ARG A 93 -0.94 16.19 27.67
N ARG A 94 -1.24 15.75 26.45
CA ARG A 94 -2.22 14.70 26.20
C ARG A 94 -1.61 13.29 26.24
N VAL A 95 -0.29 13.14 26.02
CA VAL A 95 0.40 11.85 26.13
C VAL A 95 0.33 11.31 27.56
N ARG A 96 -0.40 10.21 27.77
CA ARG A 96 -0.51 9.52 29.07
C ARG A 96 0.64 8.52 29.22
N ARG A 97 1.31 8.52 30.38
CA ARG A 97 2.53 7.72 30.63
C ARG A 97 2.63 7.16 32.04
N ALA A 98 3.47 6.13 32.19
CA ALA A 98 3.76 5.45 33.46
C ALA A 98 4.93 6.05 34.28
N SER A 99 5.82 6.86 33.68
CA SER A 99 6.98 7.46 34.39
C SER A 99 7.20 8.93 34.04
N THR A 100 7.56 9.74 35.05
CA THR A 100 7.48 11.22 35.04
C THR A 100 8.80 11.93 34.69
N ASN A 101 9.94 11.24 34.69
CA ASN A 101 11.25 11.89 34.91
C ASN A 101 12.06 12.33 33.68
N SER A 102 11.62 12.06 32.44
CA SER A 102 12.26 12.59 31.22
C SER A 102 11.22 13.08 30.22
N ASN A 103 11.48 14.17 29.49
CA ASN A 103 10.56 14.62 28.45
C ASN A 103 10.73 13.67 27.25
N ILE A 104 9.71 12.87 26.95
CA ILE A 104 9.76 11.87 25.88
C ILE A 104 10.11 12.47 24.51
N LEU A 105 9.82 13.75 24.33
CA LEU A 105 10.11 14.47 23.09
C LEU A 105 11.55 14.97 22.97
N ASP A 106 12.37 14.76 24.00
CA ASP A 106 13.81 14.92 23.89
C ASP A 106 14.44 13.73 23.15
N ASP A 107 13.79 12.56 23.16
CA ASP A 107 14.18 11.43 22.32
C ASP A 107 13.65 11.63 20.88
N PRO A 108 14.55 11.75 19.88
CA PRO A 108 14.13 11.95 18.48
C PRO A 108 13.28 10.80 17.95
N GLU A 109 13.51 9.56 18.41
CA GLU A 109 12.73 8.41 17.94
C GLU A 109 11.28 8.48 18.42
N GLU A 110 11.07 8.77 19.70
CA GLU A 110 9.73 8.90 20.28
C GLU A 110 9.00 10.15 19.76
N ALA A 111 9.72 11.24 19.53
CA ALA A 111 9.16 12.43 18.88
C ALA A 111 8.65 12.09 17.48
N ARG A 112 9.45 11.42 16.66
CA ARG A 112 9.02 10.94 15.34
C ARG A 112 7.85 9.98 15.44
N PHE A 113 7.90 9.03 16.38
CA PHE A 113 6.83 8.07 16.57
C PHE A 113 5.51 8.78 16.85
N LEU A 114 5.47 9.69 17.82
CA LEU A 114 4.28 10.45 18.18
C LEU A 114 3.75 11.27 17.00
N PHE A 115 4.64 12.01 16.32
CA PHE A 115 4.24 12.83 15.18
C PHE A 115 3.65 11.97 14.07
N ASN A 116 4.30 10.87 13.70
CA ASN A 116 3.82 9.96 12.68
C ASN A 116 2.50 9.30 13.08
N SER A 117 2.34 8.87 14.33
CA SER A 117 1.08 8.31 14.84
C SER A 117 -0.06 9.32 14.70
N TYR A 118 0.21 10.59 15.01
CA TYR A 118 -0.75 11.68 14.84
C TYR A 118 -1.12 11.91 13.37
N VAL A 119 -0.12 11.99 12.47
CA VAL A 119 -0.34 12.11 11.02
C VAL A 119 -1.20 10.95 10.51
N GLY A 120 -0.91 9.73 10.93
CA GLY A 120 -1.69 8.55 10.58
C GLY A 120 -3.14 8.65 11.05
N ALA A 121 -3.37 9.08 12.28
CA ALA A 121 -4.72 9.27 12.82
C ALA A 121 -5.51 10.36 12.08
N VAL A 122 -4.89 11.50 11.77
CA VAL A 122 -5.52 12.56 10.96
C VAL A 122 -5.88 12.02 9.57
N CYS A 123 -5.00 11.24 8.95
CA CYS A 123 -5.27 10.64 7.64
C CYS A 123 -6.42 9.63 7.68
N VAL A 124 -6.56 8.86 8.76
CA VAL A 124 -7.68 7.92 8.95
C VAL A 124 -8.99 8.66 9.20
N GLN A 125 -8.97 9.73 9.99
CA GLN A 125 -10.17 10.47 10.38
C GLN A 125 -10.69 11.38 9.26
N ASP A 126 -9.80 12.21 8.70
CA ASP A 126 -10.17 13.32 7.82
C ASP A 126 -9.73 13.09 6.35
N GLY A 127 -9.00 12.01 6.09
CA GLY A 127 -8.52 11.63 4.77
C GLY A 127 -7.24 12.35 4.31
N LEU A 128 -6.65 11.85 3.23
CA LEU A 128 -5.34 12.28 2.74
C LEU A 128 -5.28 13.77 2.37
N GLN A 129 -6.36 14.35 1.82
CA GLN A 129 -6.35 15.75 1.40
C GLN A 129 -6.32 16.71 2.60
N ALA A 130 -7.05 16.42 3.67
CA ALA A 130 -7.01 17.21 4.89
C ALA A 130 -5.60 17.15 5.52
N THR A 131 -5.02 15.94 5.58
CA THR A 131 -3.63 15.74 6.04
C THR A 131 -2.63 16.51 5.18
N ALA A 132 -2.78 16.46 3.85
CA ALA A 132 -1.95 17.19 2.90
C ALA A 132 -1.99 18.70 3.12
N ASN A 133 -3.18 19.28 3.30
CA ASN A 133 -3.33 20.71 3.53
C ASN A 133 -2.61 21.15 4.82
N TRP A 134 -2.77 20.37 5.90
CA TRP A 134 -2.12 20.65 7.17
C TRP A 134 -0.59 20.53 7.10
N ILE A 135 -0.06 19.42 6.55
CA ILE A 135 1.37 19.23 6.35
C ILE A 135 1.94 20.26 5.38
N GLY A 136 1.22 20.62 4.33
CA GLY A 136 1.59 21.67 3.38
C GLY A 136 1.87 22.99 4.08
N LYS A 137 0.99 23.42 5.00
CA LYS A 137 1.19 24.63 5.81
C LYS A 137 2.33 24.51 6.82
N LEU A 138 2.69 23.30 7.27
CA LEU A 138 3.86 23.08 8.13
C LEU A 138 5.18 23.18 7.35
N VAL A 139 5.20 22.72 6.11
CA VAL A 139 6.39 22.71 5.25
C VAL A 139 6.59 24.08 4.56
N LYS A 140 5.51 24.72 4.12
CA LYS A 140 5.50 26.02 3.42
C LYS A 140 4.41 26.91 4.04
N PRO A 141 4.68 27.57 5.20
CA PRO A 141 3.67 28.36 5.90
C PRO A 141 3.14 29.55 5.09
N ASP A 142 3.97 30.12 4.22
CA ASP A 142 3.62 31.27 3.37
C ASP A 142 2.88 30.87 2.08
N SER A 143 2.70 29.57 1.81
CA SER A 143 1.98 29.10 0.62
C SER A 143 0.50 28.96 0.91
N ASP A 144 -0.36 29.63 0.14
CA ASP A 144 -1.82 29.48 0.21
C ASP A 144 -2.37 28.37 -0.67
N GLN A 145 -1.53 27.77 -1.52
CA GLN A 145 -1.96 26.71 -2.40
C GLN A 145 -1.88 25.36 -1.67
N PRO A 146 -2.98 24.59 -1.58
CA PRO A 146 -2.91 23.22 -1.07
C PRO A 146 -2.03 22.37 -1.99
N PRO A 147 -1.31 21.37 -1.46
CA PRO A 147 -0.53 20.47 -2.30
C PRO A 147 -1.42 19.79 -3.35
N GLY A 148 -0.97 19.69 -4.60
CA GLY A 148 -1.74 19.14 -5.74
C GLY A 148 -1.96 17.62 -5.69
N LEU A 149 -1.83 16.98 -4.53
CA LEU A 149 -1.90 15.53 -4.33
C LEU A 149 -3.17 14.90 -4.93
N MET A 150 -4.36 15.42 -4.63
CA MET A 150 -5.60 14.89 -5.19
C MET A 150 -5.79 15.20 -6.68
N HIS A 151 -5.24 16.32 -7.19
CA HIS A 151 -5.35 16.62 -8.62
C HIS A 151 -4.58 15.59 -9.44
N ASN A 152 -3.40 15.15 -8.99
CA ASN A 152 -2.59 14.15 -9.69
C ASN A 152 -3.05 12.69 -9.47
N LEU A 153 -3.65 12.38 -8.31
CA LEU A 153 -4.12 11.01 -8.00
C LEU A 153 -5.56 10.75 -8.50
N GLY A 154 -6.39 11.78 -8.65
CA GLY A 154 -7.76 11.68 -9.15
C GLY A 154 -7.92 11.99 -10.64
N SER A 155 -7.03 12.81 -11.22
CA SER A 155 -7.03 13.07 -12.66
C SER A 155 -6.23 11.99 -13.34
N ARG A 156 -6.94 11.01 -13.93
CA ARG A 156 -6.34 10.14 -14.93
C ARG A 156 -5.69 11.05 -15.97
N PRO A 157 -4.36 10.99 -16.20
CA PRO A 157 -3.81 11.66 -17.36
C PRO A 157 -4.57 11.10 -18.56
N THR A 158 -5.35 11.94 -19.23
CA THR A 158 -5.76 11.69 -20.60
C THR A 158 -4.45 11.68 -21.38
N PHE A 159 -3.80 10.53 -21.42
CA PHE A 159 -2.94 10.19 -22.52
C PHE A 159 -3.83 10.36 -23.75
N ALA A 160 -3.70 11.51 -24.42
CA ALA A 160 -4.15 11.62 -25.79
C ALA A 160 -3.53 10.40 -26.48
N PRO A 161 -4.33 9.50 -27.09
CA PRO A 161 -3.76 8.39 -27.80
C PRO A 161 -2.80 9.01 -28.80
N ALA A 162 -1.52 8.64 -28.73
CA ALA A 162 -0.57 8.99 -29.75
C ALA A 162 -1.24 8.61 -31.07
N THR A 163 -1.46 9.60 -31.94
CA THR A 163 -1.97 9.40 -33.28
C THR A 163 -0.94 8.57 -34.02
N HIS A 164 -1.01 7.24 -33.86
CA HIS A 164 -0.46 6.32 -34.83
C HIS A 164 -1.21 6.61 -36.11
N ALA A 165 -0.51 7.19 -37.08
CA ALA A 165 -1.00 7.37 -38.43
C ALA A 165 -1.56 6.02 -38.93
N GLN A 166 -2.88 5.94 -39.04
CA GLN A 166 -3.59 4.80 -39.60
C GLN A 166 -3.25 4.71 -41.09
N ALA A 167 -2.46 3.71 -41.47
CA ALA A 167 -2.63 3.08 -42.77
C ALA A 167 -3.96 2.30 -42.70
N GLY A 168 -4.92 2.72 -43.52
CA GLY A 168 -6.33 2.39 -43.35
C GLY A 168 -6.71 0.92 -43.58
N THR A 169 -7.80 0.53 -42.94
CA THR A 169 -8.86 -0.32 -43.52
C THR A 169 -10.19 0.08 -42.85
N PRO A 170 -11.31 0.14 -43.59
CA PRO A 170 -12.59 0.49 -43.02
C PRO A 170 -13.26 -0.76 -42.46
N HIS A 171 -13.61 -0.76 -41.18
CA HIS A 171 -14.61 -1.67 -40.66
C HIS A 171 -15.69 -0.90 -39.89
N ALA A 172 -16.92 -1.27 -40.22
CA ALA A 172 -18.14 -0.51 -40.04
C ALA A 172 -18.52 -0.29 -38.57
N ALA A 173 -19.28 0.78 -38.34
CA ALA A 173 -19.86 1.12 -37.05
C ALA A 173 -20.81 0.02 -36.54
N PRO A 174 -20.87 -0.26 -35.23
CA PRO A 174 -21.81 -1.23 -34.69
C PRO A 174 -23.18 -0.57 -34.45
N THR A 175 -24.20 -1.00 -35.21
CA THR A 175 -25.61 -0.76 -34.90
C THR A 175 -26.17 -1.95 -34.13
N ALA A 176 -26.23 -1.86 -32.80
CA ALA A 176 -27.28 -2.45 -31.95
C ALA A 176 -27.02 -2.09 -30.48
N PRO A 177 -28.03 -1.70 -29.68
CA PRO A 177 -27.90 -1.67 -28.22
C PRO A 177 -27.85 -3.11 -27.68
N PRO A 178 -27.07 -3.41 -26.62
CA PRO A 178 -27.05 -4.74 -26.03
C PRO A 178 -28.39 -5.06 -25.35
N PRO A 179 -28.82 -6.33 -25.33
CA PRO A 179 -30.05 -6.73 -24.64
C PRO A 179 -29.92 -6.53 -23.12
N TYR A 180 -31.04 -6.21 -22.48
CA TYR A 180 -31.17 -6.17 -21.02
C TYR A 180 -30.74 -7.52 -20.43
N TYR A 181 -29.69 -7.54 -19.62
CA TYR A 181 -29.35 -8.69 -18.77
C TYR A 181 -30.00 -8.48 -17.39
N PRO A 182 -30.77 -9.46 -16.86
CA PRO A 182 -31.18 -9.42 -15.47
C PRO A 182 -29.93 -9.52 -14.57
N SER A 183 -29.96 -8.83 -13.44
CA SER A 183 -28.85 -8.72 -12.49
C SER A 183 -28.31 -10.11 -12.11
N ALA A 184 -27.00 -10.32 -12.34
CA ALA A 184 -26.33 -11.57 -11.95
C ALA A 184 -26.29 -11.74 -10.42
N PRO A 185 -26.31 -12.98 -9.89
CA PRO A 185 -26.25 -13.25 -8.45
C PRO A 185 -24.94 -12.73 -7.85
N GLN A 186 -24.99 -12.23 -6.61
CA GLN A 186 -23.81 -11.78 -5.86
C GLN A 186 -22.74 -12.89 -5.82
N ALA A 187 -21.51 -12.53 -6.21
CA ALA A 187 -20.35 -13.41 -6.13
C ALA A 187 -19.99 -13.71 -4.66
N PRO A 188 -19.53 -14.94 -4.32
CA PRO A 188 -19.07 -15.27 -2.99
C PRO A 188 -17.78 -14.51 -2.64
N ALA A 189 -17.61 -14.24 -1.34
CA ALA A 189 -16.50 -13.47 -0.78
C ALA A 189 -15.12 -14.02 -1.17
N SER A 190 -14.18 -13.12 -1.46
CA SER A 190 -12.77 -13.44 -1.73
C SER A 190 -12.12 -14.10 -0.50
N PRO A 191 -11.31 -15.17 -0.65
CA PRO A 191 -10.52 -15.71 0.45
C PRO A 191 -9.32 -14.82 0.81
N PRO A 192 -8.78 -14.93 2.05
CA PRO A 192 -7.73 -14.06 2.56
C PRO A 192 -6.39 -14.31 1.87
N ALA A 193 -5.58 -13.26 1.75
CA ALA A 193 -4.26 -13.31 1.14
C ALA A 193 -3.30 -14.19 1.96
N GLY A 194 -2.86 -15.32 1.37
CA GLY A 194 -1.84 -16.19 1.94
C GLY A 194 -0.43 -15.59 1.89
N PRO A 195 0.53 -16.16 2.64
CA PRO A 195 1.86 -15.61 2.87
C PRO A 195 2.66 -15.51 1.56
N GLN A 196 3.36 -14.38 1.39
CA GLN A 196 4.25 -14.15 0.24
C GLN A 196 5.53 -14.99 0.42
N GLY A 197 5.83 -15.89 -0.53
CA GLY A 197 7.08 -16.66 -0.52
C GLY A 197 6.97 -18.10 -1.01
N THR A 198 5.76 -18.63 -1.20
CA THR A 198 5.53 -20.03 -1.59
C THR A 198 6.06 -20.32 -3.00
N LEU A 199 5.97 -19.37 -3.93
CA LEU A 199 6.47 -19.55 -5.30
C LEU A 199 8.00 -19.71 -5.39
N ALA A 200 8.75 -18.92 -4.63
CA ALA A 200 10.20 -18.96 -4.67
C ALA A 200 10.72 -20.27 -4.07
N LEU A 201 10.15 -20.67 -2.93
CA LEU A 201 10.48 -21.93 -2.28
C LEU A 201 10.13 -23.13 -3.17
N PHE A 202 8.94 -23.12 -3.79
CA PHE A 202 8.50 -24.16 -4.72
C PHE A 202 9.46 -24.36 -5.89
N ASN A 203 9.83 -23.28 -6.58
CA ASN A 203 10.76 -23.36 -7.70
C ASN A 203 12.15 -23.87 -7.28
N GLN A 204 12.64 -23.43 -6.12
CA GLN A 204 13.92 -23.89 -5.58
C GLN A 204 13.89 -25.38 -5.24
N THR A 205 12.83 -25.87 -4.57
CA THR A 205 12.70 -27.28 -4.20
C THR A 205 12.62 -28.18 -5.44
N CYS A 206 11.83 -27.81 -6.45
CA CYS A 206 11.75 -28.57 -7.70
C CYS A 206 13.10 -28.62 -8.44
N ALA A 207 13.85 -27.51 -8.46
CA ALA A 207 15.19 -27.49 -9.07
C ALA A 207 16.18 -28.41 -8.33
N GLN A 208 16.13 -28.45 -7.00
CA GLN A 208 16.95 -29.36 -6.18
C GLN A 208 16.59 -30.84 -6.39
N GLN A 209 15.33 -31.13 -6.66
CA GLN A 209 14.80 -32.49 -6.87
C GLN A 209 14.85 -32.94 -8.34
N GLY A 210 15.37 -32.11 -9.26
CA GLY A 210 15.43 -32.42 -10.69
C GLY A 210 14.05 -32.48 -11.38
N ILE A 211 13.04 -31.81 -10.82
CA ILE A 211 11.66 -31.80 -11.31
C ILE A 211 11.48 -30.63 -12.29
N SER A 212 10.97 -30.92 -13.49
CA SER A 212 10.73 -29.91 -14.52
C SER A 212 9.41 -29.17 -14.24
N ILE A 213 9.46 -27.83 -14.22
CA ILE A 213 8.27 -26.98 -14.04
C ILE A 213 8.08 -26.08 -15.27
N GLU A 214 6.86 -26.05 -15.78
CA GLU A 214 6.41 -25.10 -16.80
C GLU A 214 5.23 -24.27 -16.28
N TRP A 215 5.24 -22.97 -16.59
CA TRP A 215 4.23 -22.01 -16.15
C TRP A 215 3.45 -21.47 -17.35
N ILE A 216 2.20 -21.91 -17.52
CA ILE A 216 1.32 -21.45 -18.60
C ILE A 216 0.47 -20.30 -18.06
N SER A 217 0.61 -19.10 -18.64
CA SER A 217 -0.14 -17.91 -18.24
C SER A 217 -1.13 -17.51 -19.34
N THR A 218 -2.40 -17.39 -18.99
CA THR A 218 -3.47 -16.90 -19.88
C THR A 218 -4.14 -15.70 -19.24
N SER A 219 -4.39 -14.65 -20.02
CA SER A 219 -5.13 -13.48 -19.58
C SER A 219 -6.46 -13.44 -20.31
N ASN A 220 -7.55 -13.32 -19.58
CA ASN A 220 -8.89 -13.16 -20.15
C ASN A 220 -9.64 -12.01 -19.46
N GLY A 221 -10.52 -11.34 -20.18
CA GLY A 221 -11.31 -10.22 -19.68
C GLY A 221 -10.89 -8.86 -20.24
N PRO A 222 -11.65 -7.80 -19.88
CA PRO A 222 -11.48 -6.48 -20.45
C PRO A 222 -10.14 -5.86 -20.07
N SER A 223 -9.57 -5.02 -20.94
CA SER A 223 -8.25 -4.40 -20.76
C SER A 223 -8.10 -3.58 -19.46
N HIS A 224 -9.21 -3.17 -18.85
CA HIS A 224 -9.26 -2.42 -17.59
C HIS A 224 -9.47 -3.30 -16.35
N GLY A 225 -9.54 -4.62 -16.50
CA GLY A 225 -9.67 -5.59 -15.40
C GLY A 225 -9.32 -7.01 -15.85
N PRO A 226 -8.09 -7.26 -16.32
CA PRO A 226 -7.70 -8.58 -16.81
C PRO A 226 -7.69 -9.58 -15.65
N ARG A 227 -8.33 -10.73 -15.88
CA ARG A 227 -8.20 -11.90 -15.00
C ARG A 227 -7.09 -12.76 -15.54
N TRP A 228 -6.07 -12.94 -14.73
CA TRP A 228 -4.94 -13.79 -15.05
C TRP A 228 -5.19 -15.17 -14.47
N GLU A 229 -5.09 -16.16 -15.34
CA GLU A 229 -5.07 -17.56 -14.98
C GLU A 229 -3.67 -18.10 -15.24
N VAL A 230 -3.08 -18.71 -14.23
CA VAL A 230 -1.76 -19.33 -14.34
C VAL A 230 -1.89 -20.79 -13.94
N ARG A 231 -1.35 -21.68 -14.76
CA ARG A 231 -1.30 -23.12 -14.52
C ARG A 231 0.15 -23.54 -14.33
N CYS A 232 0.38 -24.33 -13.29
CA CYS A 232 1.66 -24.91 -12.92
C CYS A 232 1.70 -26.34 -13.42
N ILE A 233 2.55 -26.61 -14.40
CA ILE A 233 2.76 -27.93 -14.98
C ILE A 233 4.05 -28.48 -14.39
N VAL A 234 3.98 -29.66 -13.76
CA VAL A 234 5.11 -30.33 -13.13
C VAL A 234 5.28 -31.68 -13.83
N ASN A 235 6.43 -31.88 -14.48
CA ASN A 235 6.71 -33.05 -15.33
C ASN A 235 5.59 -33.35 -16.35
N GLY A 236 5.09 -32.30 -17.02
CA GLY A 236 4.08 -32.41 -18.08
C GLY A 236 2.63 -32.55 -17.58
N VAL A 237 2.39 -32.62 -16.27
CA VAL A 237 1.04 -32.71 -15.71
C VAL A 237 0.70 -31.47 -14.89
N GLU A 238 -0.51 -30.95 -15.05
CA GLU A 238 -1.01 -29.83 -14.27
C GLU A 238 -1.15 -30.22 -12.79
N ARG A 239 -0.44 -29.51 -11.91
CA ARG A 239 -0.43 -29.75 -10.45
C ARG A 239 -0.96 -28.57 -9.63
N GLY A 240 -1.14 -27.41 -10.24
CA GLY A 240 -1.73 -26.26 -9.56
C GLY A 240 -2.25 -25.22 -10.54
N SER A 241 -3.30 -24.51 -10.14
CA SER A 241 -3.89 -23.43 -10.92
C SER A 241 -4.12 -22.21 -10.03
N GLY A 242 -4.12 -21.01 -10.61
CA GLY A 242 -4.27 -19.80 -9.83
C GLY A 242 -4.89 -18.68 -10.64
N LEU A 243 -5.86 -18.02 -10.03
CA LEU A 243 -6.54 -16.85 -10.59
C LEU A 243 -6.12 -15.59 -9.84
N GLY A 244 -5.82 -14.52 -10.57
CA GLY A 244 -5.35 -13.27 -9.98
C GLY A 244 -5.72 -12.04 -10.80
N ARG A 245 -5.68 -10.88 -10.15
CA ARG A 245 -5.82 -9.56 -10.79
C ARG A 245 -4.59 -9.17 -11.61
N ASN A 246 -3.49 -9.90 -11.42
CA ASN A 246 -2.26 -9.80 -12.20
C ASN A 246 -1.58 -11.17 -12.24
N GLN A 247 -0.68 -11.34 -13.20
CA GLN A 247 0.04 -12.59 -13.44
C GLN A 247 0.84 -13.06 -12.21
N LYS A 248 1.41 -12.13 -11.43
CA LYS A 248 2.18 -12.44 -10.21
C LYS A 248 1.30 -13.09 -9.15
N GLN A 249 0.13 -12.52 -8.88
CA GLN A 249 -0.83 -13.05 -7.91
C GLN A 249 -1.35 -14.42 -8.34
N ALA A 250 -1.71 -14.56 -9.63
CA ALA A 250 -2.17 -15.83 -10.19
C ALA A 250 -1.09 -16.93 -10.05
N LYS A 251 0.17 -16.59 -10.34
CA LYS A 251 1.31 -17.51 -10.22
C LYS A 251 1.61 -17.91 -8.78
N GLU A 252 1.50 -16.99 -7.82
CA GLU A 252 1.68 -17.29 -6.38
C GLU A 252 0.61 -18.28 -5.88
N ILE A 253 -0.63 -18.12 -6.34
CA ILE A 253 -1.74 -19.03 -5.98
C ILE A 253 -1.54 -20.41 -6.61
N ALA A 254 -1.17 -20.45 -7.90
CA ALA A 254 -0.86 -21.70 -8.60
C ALA A 254 0.30 -22.47 -7.94
N ALA A 255 1.33 -21.76 -7.49
CA ALA A 255 2.47 -22.37 -6.79
C ALA A 255 2.09 -22.95 -5.43
N ARG A 256 1.19 -22.29 -4.69
CA ARG A 256 0.70 -22.80 -3.41
C ARG A 256 -0.07 -24.11 -3.58
N GLN A 257 -0.99 -24.14 -4.55
CA GLN A 257 -1.74 -25.36 -4.85
C GLN A 257 -0.80 -26.50 -5.27
N ALA A 258 0.18 -26.20 -6.13
CA ALA A 258 1.16 -27.20 -6.54
C ALA A 258 2.04 -27.68 -5.37
N TRP A 259 2.44 -26.79 -4.47
CA TRP A 259 3.21 -27.16 -3.27
C TRP A 259 2.43 -28.09 -2.35
N GLU A 260 1.18 -27.74 -2.01
CA GLU A 260 0.32 -28.56 -1.15
C GLU A 260 0.07 -29.95 -1.76
N TYR A 261 -0.13 -30.02 -3.08
CA TYR A 261 -0.26 -31.29 -3.79
C TYR A 261 1.03 -32.13 -3.70
N MET A 262 2.19 -31.52 -3.96
CA MET A 262 3.49 -32.19 -3.93
C MET A 262 3.86 -32.68 -2.52
N GLU A 263 3.51 -31.90 -1.49
CA GLU A 263 3.68 -32.29 -0.09
C GLU A 263 2.78 -33.47 0.29
N GLY A 264 1.53 -33.48 -0.18
CA GLY A 264 0.57 -34.56 0.06
C GLY A 264 0.98 -35.92 -0.52
N ILE A 265 1.70 -35.92 -1.64
CA ILE A 265 2.24 -37.15 -2.26
C ILE A 265 3.69 -37.46 -1.84
N GLY A 266 4.24 -36.71 -0.88
CA GLY A 266 5.60 -36.90 -0.39
C GLY A 266 6.68 -36.70 -1.47
N TRP A 267 6.42 -35.82 -2.43
CA TRP A 267 7.31 -35.55 -3.59
C TRP A 267 7.58 -36.77 -4.48
N ASN A 268 6.77 -37.84 -4.36
CA ASN A 268 6.90 -39.03 -5.17
C ASN A 268 5.99 -38.94 -6.40
N LEU A 269 6.59 -38.70 -7.57
CA LEU A 269 5.85 -38.51 -8.82
C LEU A 269 5.64 -39.88 -9.51
N GLU A 270 4.43 -40.44 -9.40
CA GLU A 270 4.02 -41.53 -10.30
C GLU A 270 3.96 -40.99 -11.74
N GLN A 271 4.72 -41.62 -12.63
CA GLN A 271 4.72 -41.31 -14.07
C GLN A 271 3.32 -41.65 -14.63
N PRO A 272 2.67 -40.75 -15.38
CA PRO A 272 1.45 -41.14 -16.08
C PRO A 272 1.76 -42.21 -17.13
N GLU A 273 0.98 -43.29 -17.13
CA GLU A 273 1.02 -44.33 -18.17
C GLU A 273 0.92 -43.69 -19.56
N PRO A 274 1.75 -44.11 -20.54
CA PRO A 274 1.69 -43.59 -21.89
C PRO A 274 0.30 -43.90 -22.48
N THR A 275 -0.40 -42.85 -22.92
CA THR A 275 -1.65 -43.01 -23.66
C THR A 275 -1.30 -43.69 -24.98
N ALA A 276 -1.79 -44.93 -25.16
CA ALA A 276 -1.60 -45.77 -26.33
C ALA A 276 -2.17 -45.17 -27.61
#